data_AF-A0A1A2DW86-F1
#
_entry.id   AF-A0A1A2DW86-F1
#
_cell.length_a   1.000
_cell.length_b   1.000
_cell.length_c   1.000
_cell.angle_alpha   90.00
_cell.angle_beta   90.00
_cell.angle_gamma   90.00
#
_symmetry.space_group_name_H-M   'P 1'
#
loop_
_entity.id
_entity.type
_entity.pdbx_description
1 polymer ?
#
loop_
_entity_poly.entity_id
_entity_poly.type
_entity_poly.pdbx_seq_one_letter_code
_entity_poly.pdbx_strand_id
1 'polypeptide(L)'
;MSLTSPTVSADGPADEQQFLKAVRTLPFYVLPSRIPTDADLLDGGYRACAVMDQYPDQPMTVLYVYYEGGNTVDGKITNDGWDFVTYAASYLCERHRDMYPQVSEDGLYGN
;
A
#
# COMPACT_ATOMS: atom_id res chain seq x y z
N MET A 1 25.33 -17.86 7.72
CA MET A 1 24.79 -16.73 6.94
C MET A 1 23.29 -16.73 7.20
N SER A 2 22.83 -15.94 8.18
CA SER A 2 21.41 -15.83 8.48
C SER A 2 20.83 -14.75 7.59
N LEU A 3 19.90 -15.13 6.73
CA LEU A 3 19.07 -14.19 5.97
C LEU A 3 18.09 -13.58 6.97
N THR A 4 18.39 -12.38 7.45
CA THR A 4 17.40 -11.58 8.18
C THR A 4 16.38 -11.13 7.13
N SER A 5 15.27 -11.85 7.02
CA SER A 5 14.08 -11.34 6.32
C SER A 5 13.76 -9.98 6.95
N PRO A 6 13.59 -8.90 6.16
CA PRO A 6 13.03 -7.68 6.72
C PRO A 6 11.68 -8.08 7.29
N THR A 7 11.56 -8.01 8.61
CA THR A 7 10.30 -8.21 9.29
C THR A 7 9.38 -7.14 8.69
N VAL A 8 8.44 -7.56 7.86
CA VAL A 8 7.25 -6.79 7.56
C VAL A 8 6.53 -6.68 8.91
N SER A 9 6.99 -5.76 9.74
CA SER A 9 6.36 -5.44 11.00
C SER A 9 5.50 -4.24 10.67
N ALA A 10 4.19 -4.45 10.61
CA ALA A 10 3.34 -3.43 11.21
C ALA A 10 3.89 -3.21 12.62
N ASP A 11 4.05 -1.95 13.04
CA ASP A 11 4.64 -1.63 14.35
C ASP A 11 3.78 -2.17 15.53
N GLY A 12 2.58 -2.67 15.24
CA GLY A 12 1.82 -3.63 16.02
C GLY A 12 0.37 -3.75 15.56
N PRO A 13 -0.50 -4.41 16.35
CA PRO A 13 -1.93 -4.53 16.06
C PRO A 13 -2.66 -3.17 15.94
N ALA A 14 -2.08 -2.10 16.48
CA ALA A 14 -2.64 -0.75 16.37
C ALA A 14 -2.53 -0.20 14.94
N ASP A 15 -1.44 -0.49 14.24
CA ASP A 15 -1.18 0.06 12.91
C ASP A 15 -1.92 -0.73 11.83
N GLU A 16 -2.09 -2.04 12.02
CA GLU A 16 -3.03 -2.85 11.23
C GLU A 16 -4.45 -2.26 11.28
N GLN A 17 -4.91 -1.82 12.46
CA GLN A 17 -6.23 -1.19 12.61
C GLN A 17 -6.30 0.18 11.93
N GLN A 18 -5.22 0.96 11.93
CA GLN A 18 -5.17 2.25 11.22
C GLN A 18 -5.18 2.02 9.70
N PHE A 19 -4.40 1.07 9.22
CA PHE A 19 -4.41 0.63 7.83
C PHE A 19 -5.81 0.21 7.39
N LEU A 20 -6.47 -0.69 8.14
CA LEU A 20 -7.82 -1.17 7.83
C LEU A 20 -8.85 -0.03 7.76
N LYS A 21 -8.76 0.95 8.68
CA LYS A 21 -9.64 2.14 8.63
C LYS A 21 -9.39 2.98 7.39
N ALA A 22 -8.13 3.19 7.01
CA ALA A 22 -7.76 3.98 5.86
C ALA A 22 -8.18 3.30 4.54
N VAL A 23 -7.85 2.03 4.32
CA VAL A 23 -8.16 1.35 3.05
C VAL A 23 -9.66 1.12 2.83
N ARG A 24 -10.47 1.11 3.90
CA ARG A 24 -11.94 0.99 3.79
C ARG A 24 -12.61 2.24 3.23
N THR A 25 -11.92 3.39 3.14
CA THR A 25 -12.43 4.58 2.46
C THR A 25 -12.25 4.51 0.94
N LEU A 26 -11.38 3.62 0.47
CA LEU A 26 -11.06 3.46 -0.94
C LEU A 26 -12.14 2.69 -1.71
N PRO A 27 -12.29 2.95 -3.01
CA PRO A 27 -13.25 2.24 -3.83
C PRO A 27 -12.87 0.76 -4.03
N PHE A 28 -13.86 -0.11 -4.14
CA PHE A 28 -13.67 -1.56 -4.21
C PHE A 28 -12.75 -2.05 -5.34
N TYR A 29 -12.59 -1.29 -6.43
CA TYR A 29 -11.78 -1.70 -7.57
C TYR A 29 -10.26 -1.66 -7.30
N VAL A 30 -9.81 -1.00 -6.21
CA VAL A 30 -8.41 -1.00 -5.78
C VAL A 30 -8.14 -1.97 -4.64
N LEU A 31 -9.18 -2.57 -4.08
CA LEU A 31 -9.06 -3.51 -2.97
C LEU A 31 -8.78 -4.93 -3.49
N PRO A 32 -8.09 -5.77 -2.70
CA PRO A 32 -7.68 -7.12 -3.12
C PRO A 32 -8.84 -8.09 -3.39
N SER A 33 -10.07 -7.73 -3.00
CA SER A 33 -11.28 -8.51 -3.26
C SER A 33 -12.49 -7.59 -3.42
N ARG A 34 -13.53 -8.08 -4.12
CA ARG A 34 -14.80 -7.36 -4.32
C ARG A 34 -15.58 -7.15 -3.02
N ILE A 35 -15.41 -8.05 -2.05
CA ILE A 35 -15.93 -7.95 -0.70
C ILE A 35 -14.77 -8.32 0.23
N PRO A 36 -13.86 -7.38 0.49
CA PRO A 36 -12.63 -7.69 1.19
C PRO A 36 -12.92 -7.84 2.69
N THR A 37 -12.45 -8.96 3.25
CA THR A 37 -12.38 -9.15 4.70
C THR A 37 -11.18 -8.39 5.27
N ASP A 38 -11.12 -8.19 6.58
CA ASP A 38 -9.94 -7.58 7.20
C ASP A 38 -8.66 -8.37 6.94
N ALA A 39 -8.76 -9.71 6.87
CA ALA A 39 -7.65 -10.57 6.49
C ALA A 39 -7.20 -10.31 5.05
N ASP A 40 -8.14 -10.20 4.09
CA ASP A 40 -7.80 -9.91 2.69
C ASP A 40 -7.10 -8.56 2.55
N LEU A 41 -7.57 -7.55 3.29
CA LEU A 41 -6.99 -6.21 3.29
C LEU A 41 -5.56 -6.24 3.84
N LEU A 42 -5.35 -6.88 5.00
CA LEU A 42 -4.03 -6.99 5.61
C LEU A 42 -3.06 -7.78 4.73
N ASP A 43 -3.50 -8.91 4.18
CA ASP A 43 -2.68 -9.70 3.24
C ASP A 43 -2.30 -8.87 2.00
N GLY A 44 -3.23 -8.06 1.48
CA GLY A 44 -2.95 -7.10 0.41
C GLY A 44 -1.92 -6.03 0.82
N GLY A 45 -2.09 -5.43 2.01
CA GLY A 45 -1.16 -4.43 2.53
C GLY A 45 0.25 -4.98 2.74
N TYR A 46 0.37 -6.18 3.32
CA TYR A 46 1.66 -6.85 3.51
C TYR A 46 2.28 -7.29 2.19
N ARG A 47 1.47 -7.70 1.20
CA ARG A 47 1.97 -7.92 -0.17
C ARG A 47 2.53 -6.64 -0.77
N ALA A 48 1.86 -5.49 -0.60
CA ALA A 48 2.38 -4.21 -1.07
C ALA A 48 3.74 -3.88 -0.42
N CYS A 49 3.88 -4.08 0.89
CA CYS A 49 5.16 -3.91 1.58
C CYS A 49 6.26 -4.84 1.04
N ALA A 50 5.95 -6.10 0.74
CA ALA A 50 6.90 -7.04 0.15
C ALA A 50 7.35 -6.61 -1.26
N VAL A 51 6.45 -6.02 -2.06
CA VAL A 51 6.80 -5.46 -3.37
C VAL A 51 7.67 -4.21 -3.22
N MET A 52 7.39 -3.33 -2.25
CA MET A 52 8.26 -2.20 -1.94
C MET A 52 9.66 -2.65 -1.51
N ASP A 53 9.78 -3.72 -0.73
CA ASP A 53 11.09 -4.26 -0.36
C ASP A 53 11.90 -4.76 -1.56
N GLN A 54 11.23 -5.25 -2.61
CA GLN A 54 11.88 -5.67 -3.85
C GLN A 54 12.26 -4.49 -4.74
N TYR A 55 11.49 -3.41 -4.68
CA TYR A 55 11.63 -2.22 -5.53
C TYR A 55 11.62 -0.92 -4.71
N PRO A 56 12.56 -0.74 -3.76
CA PRO A 56 12.49 0.33 -2.77
C PRO A 56 12.42 1.72 -3.42
N ASP A 57 13.28 1.99 -4.39
CA ASP A 57 13.40 3.33 -5.01
C ASP A 57 12.54 3.51 -6.29
N GLN A 58 11.55 2.64 -6.51
CA GLN A 58 10.79 2.61 -7.77
C GLN A 58 9.28 2.51 -7.53
N PRO A 59 8.63 3.58 -7.02
CA PRO A 59 7.23 3.52 -6.60
C PRO A 59 6.25 3.23 -7.75
N MET A 60 6.55 3.72 -8.96
CA MET A 60 5.77 3.36 -10.14
C MET A 60 5.88 1.88 -10.48
N THR A 61 7.08 1.29 -10.39
CA THR A 61 7.28 -0.15 -10.60
C THR A 61 6.52 -0.97 -9.57
N VAL A 62 6.51 -0.54 -8.30
CA VAL A 62 5.72 -1.18 -7.23
C VAL A 62 4.24 -1.24 -7.60
N LEU A 63 3.67 -0.14 -8.09
CA LEU A 63 2.26 -0.12 -8.48
C LEU A 63 1.95 -1.04 -9.65
N TYR A 64 2.80 -1.06 -10.68
CA TYR A 64 2.63 -1.97 -11.81
C TYR A 64 2.72 -3.44 -11.40
N VAL A 65 3.65 -3.78 -10.50
CA VAL A 65 3.84 -5.15 -10.01
C VAL A 65 2.72 -5.55 -9.06
N TYR A 66 2.32 -4.68 -8.12
CA TYR A 66 1.31 -5.00 -7.13
C TYR A 66 -0.09 -5.19 -7.73
N TYR A 67 -0.44 -4.36 -8.71
CA TYR A 67 -1.74 -4.42 -9.37
C TYR A 67 -1.75 -5.29 -10.65
N GLU A 68 -0.60 -5.70 -11.17
CA GLU A 68 -0.48 -6.47 -12.43
C GLU A 68 -1.30 -5.86 -13.60
N GLY A 69 -1.41 -4.52 -13.64
CA GLY A 69 -2.24 -3.77 -14.61
C GLY A 69 -3.73 -3.62 -14.22
N GLY A 70 -4.15 -4.24 -13.12
CA GLY A 70 -5.49 -4.24 -12.55
C GLY A 70 -5.68 -3.23 -11.41
N ASN A 71 -5.83 -1.97 -11.77
CA ASN A 71 -6.51 -0.89 -11.04
C ASN A 71 -6.52 0.39 -11.91
N THR A 72 -6.48 0.18 -13.21
CA THR A 72 -6.20 1.22 -14.18
C THR A 72 -7.51 1.82 -14.70
N VAL A 73 -7.54 3.14 -14.84
CA VAL A 73 -8.59 3.88 -15.54
C VAL A 73 -7.94 4.55 -16.74
N ASP A 74 -8.50 4.36 -17.93
CA ASP A 74 -7.92 4.81 -19.21
C ASP A 74 -6.46 4.37 -19.42
N GLY A 75 -6.10 3.17 -18.92
CA GLY A 75 -4.76 2.60 -19.03
C GLY A 75 -3.72 3.19 -18.08
N LYS A 76 -4.14 3.97 -17.06
CA LYS A 76 -3.25 4.58 -16.06
C LYS A 76 -3.59 4.12 -14.66
N ILE A 77 -2.56 3.98 -13.81
CA ILE A 77 -2.74 3.74 -12.37
C ILE A 77 -3.57 4.88 -11.76
N THR A 78 -4.59 4.52 -10.98
CA THR A 78 -5.48 5.47 -10.32
C THR A 78 -4.86 6.05 -9.05
N ASN A 79 -5.31 7.25 -8.67
CA ASN A 79 -4.93 7.86 -7.39
C ASN A 79 -5.33 6.96 -6.21
N ASP A 80 -6.53 6.36 -6.24
CA ASP A 80 -6.98 5.42 -5.21
C ASP A 80 -6.04 4.20 -5.08
N GLY A 81 -5.45 3.77 -6.21
CA GLY A 81 -4.46 2.70 -6.24
C GLY A 81 -3.15 3.08 -5.57
N TRP A 82 -2.71 4.32 -5.81
CA TRP A 82 -1.56 4.94 -5.15
C TRP A 82 -1.81 5.07 -3.63
N ASP A 83 -3.01 5.47 -3.24
CA ASP A 83 -3.39 5.65 -1.83
C ASP A 83 -3.35 4.35 -1.05
N PHE A 84 -3.82 3.24 -1.63
CA PHE A 84 -3.72 1.92 -0.99
C PHE A 84 -2.27 1.57 -0.63
N VAL A 85 -1.35 1.74 -1.59
CA VAL A 85 0.08 1.43 -1.43
C VAL A 85 0.72 2.41 -0.45
N THR A 86 0.30 3.67 -0.46
CA THR A 86 0.74 4.71 0.49
C THR A 86 0.30 4.42 1.92
N TYR A 87 -0.92 3.95 2.13
CA TYR A 87 -1.40 3.51 3.45
C TYR A 87 -0.62 2.28 3.94
N ALA A 88 -0.31 1.32 3.05
CA ALA A 88 0.55 0.20 3.42
C ALA A 88 1.94 0.70 3.86
N ALA A 89 2.57 1.61 3.10
CA ALA A 89 3.86 2.20 3.46
C ALA A 89 3.80 2.96 4.79
N SER A 90 2.69 3.64 5.08
CA SER A 90 2.55 4.50 6.26
C SER A 90 2.26 3.73 7.55
N TYR A 91 1.54 2.60 7.47
CA TYR A 91 1.04 1.89 8.65
C TYR A 91 1.64 0.48 8.81
N LEU A 92 2.08 -0.16 7.73
CA LEU A 92 2.55 -1.55 7.76
C LEU A 92 4.05 -1.70 7.45
N CYS A 93 4.66 -0.70 6.80
CA CYS A 93 6.08 -0.72 6.46
C CYS A 93 6.69 0.68 6.42
N GLU A 94 6.72 1.35 7.58
CA GLU A 94 7.16 2.75 7.74
C GLU A 94 8.53 3.08 7.12
N ARG A 95 9.43 2.10 6.99
CA ARG A 95 10.72 2.24 6.29
C ARG A 95 10.60 2.77 4.85
N HIS A 96 9.44 2.63 4.22
CA HIS A 96 9.16 3.12 2.86
C HIS A 96 8.35 4.42 2.85
N ARG A 97 7.92 4.93 4.01
CA ARG A 97 7.01 6.08 4.13
C ARG A 97 7.50 7.33 3.40
N ASP A 98 8.79 7.63 3.47
CA ASP A 98 9.36 8.83 2.84
C ASP A 98 9.28 8.81 1.31
N MET A 99 9.12 7.63 0.70
CA MET A 99 8.95 7.47 -0.75
C MET A 99 7.48 7.51 -1.19
N TYR A 100 6.57 7.38 -0.23
CA TYR A 100 5.12 7.43 -0.43
C TYR A 100 4.53 8.49 0.52
N PRO A 101 4.79 9.79 0.29
CA PRO A 101 4.16 10.82 1.09
C PRO A 101 2.65 10.68 0.96
N GLN A 102 1.96 10.66 2.11
CA GLN A 102 0.51 10.69 2.12
C GLN A 102 0.04 11.94 1.38
N VAL A 103 -0.84 11.76 0.39
CA VAL A 103 -1.65 12.87 -0.11
C VAL A 103 -2.54 13.31 1.04
N SER A 104 -2.33 14.54 1.52
CA SER A 104 -3.24 15.16 2.47
C SER A 104 -4.64 15.25 1.85
N GLU A 105 -5.69 15.23 2.67
CA GLU A 105 -7.11 15.27 2.26
C GLU A 105 -7.46 16.45 1.33
N ASP A 106 -6.56 17.42 1.17
CA ASP A 106 -6.64 18.57 0.27
C ASP A 106 -6.06 18.34 -1.15
N GLY A 107 -5.58 17.13 -1.48
CA GLY A 107 -5.19 16.74 -2.83
C GLY A 107 -4.01 17.52 -3.42
N LEU A 108 -3.16 18.11 -2.60
CA LEU A 108 -1.97 18.85 -3.04
C LEU A 108 -0.71 18.19 -2.51
N TYR A 109 0.13 17.73 -3.45
CA TYR A 109 1.51 17.33 -3.24
C TYR A 109 2.22 18.27 -2.25
N GLY A 110 2.41 17.80 -1.01
CA GLY A 110 3.20 18.52 -0.02
C GLY A 110 4.68 18.38 -0.35
N ASN A 111 5.35 19.51 -0.57
CA ASN A 111 6.82 19.61 -0.61
C ASN A 111 7.42 19.24 0.75
#